data_AF-A0A196N2R7-F1
#
_entry.id   AF-A0A196N2R7-F1
#
_cell.length_a   1.000
_cell.length_b   1.000
_cell.length_c   1.000
_cell.angle_alpha   90.00
_cell.angle_beta   90.00
_cell.angle_gamma   90.00
#
_symmetry.space_group_name_H-M   'P 1'
#
loop_
_entity.id
_entity.type
_entity.pdbx_description
1 polymer ?
#
loop_
_entity_poly.entity_id
_entity_poly.type
_entity_poly.pdbx_seq_one_letter_code
_entity_poly.pdbx_strand_id
1 'polypeptide(L)'
;MAEWLYEAGIGENRAALVARGVIWKARIELSGTRPQVGAICTARLTDKSTGKVTLDQGGEALCDPLPKGITQGAPLKVKIVREAIPEPGRAKLPKAVPAPAEAPVGDGPDLLARITASDHPVRLLRPHEADALEEAGWSELLDEAYSGEIAFPGGALRMSPTPAMTLFDVDGSGPLEPLAIAAAHAVARAIERFGIGGSIGIDFPTLSSKGARNAVAEAIDAALPQPFERTAVNGFGFLQIVRRRTRPSLPELLHADPVGAATRAELRRLERLPPPVPATHMVDSRIARRLAREPDWTETLARRMGGAVQFVTPKE
;
A
#
# COMPACT_ATOMS: atom_id res chain seq x y z
N MET A 1 -11.85 -15.14 -15.15
CA MET A 1 -11.63 -15.58 -13.76
C MET A 1 -10.81 -14.49 -13.05
N ALA A 2 -10.91 -14.34 -11.73
CA ALA A 2 -10.03 -13.45 -10.98
C ALA A 2 -8.76 -14.21 -10.58
N GLU A 3 -7.58 -13.62 -10.74
CA GLU A 3 -6.30 -14.21 -10.36
C GLU A 3 -5.35 -13.15 -9.81
N TRP A 4 -4.47 -13.54 -8.89
CA TRP A 4 -3.34 -12.71 -8.48
C TRP A 4 -2.19 -12.88 -9.46
N LEU A 5 -1.72 -11.77 -10.02
CA LEU A 5 -0.43 -11.68 -10.67
C LEU A 5 0.59 -11.29 -9.61
N TYR A 6 1.67 -12.05 -9.45
CA TYR A 6 2.73 -11.77 -8.49
C TYR A 6 4.08 -11.69 -9.19
N GLU A 7 4.83 -10.62 -8.95
CA GLU A 7 6.17 -10.45 -9.48
C GLU A 7 7.15 -10.15 -8.34
N ALA A 8 8.14 -11.02 -8.18
CA ALA A 8 9.27 -10.78 -7.30
C ALA A 8 10.35 -9.96 -8.01
N GLY A 9 10.90 -8.95 -7.35
CA GLY A 9 12.16 -8.41 -7.85
C GLY A 9 12.77 -7.30 -7.04
N ILE A 10 13.39 -6.35 -7.73
CA ILE A 10 14.54 -5.66 -7.15
C ILE A 10 14.05 -4.54 -6.22
N GLY A 11 14.27 -4.74 -4.92
CA GLY A 11 13.83 -3.80 -3.88
C GLY A 11 12.32 -3.83 -3.58
N GLU A 12 11.53 -4.57 -4.36
CA GLU A 12 10.07 -4.61 -4.27
C GLU A 12 9.46 -5.86 -4.90
N ASN A 13 8.54 -6.47 -4.16
CA ASN A 13 7.59 -7.45 -4.66
C ASN A 13 6.25 -6.76 -4.94
N ARG A 14 5.64 -7.07 -6.08
CA ARG A 14 4.38 -6.49 -6.54
C ARG A 14 3.33 -7.58 -6.72
N ALA A 15 2.09 -7.30 -6.36
CA ALA A 15 0.97 -8.18 -6.65
C ALA A 15 -0.28 -7.39 -7.06
N ALA A 16 -0.99 -7.89 -8.07
CA ALA A 16 -2.29 -7.34 -8.48
C ALA A 16 -3.33 -8.45 -8.63
N LEU A 17 -4.49 -8.31 -8.00
CA LEU A 17 -5.65 -9.16 -8.26
C LEU A 17 -6.33 -8.62 -9.51
N VAL A 18 -6.25 -9.35 -10.62
CA VAL A 18 -6.79 -8.96 -11.92
C VAL A 18 -8.05 -9.78 -12.21
N ALA A 19 -9.10 -9.11 -12.68
CA ALA A 19 -10.28 -9.79 -13.21
C ALA A 19 -10.80 -9.01 -14.42
N ARG A 20 -10.96 -9.73 -15.55
CA ARG A 20 -11.36 -9.15 -16.84
C ARG A 20 -10.42 -8.02 -17.30
N GLY A 21 -9.11 -8.22 -17.13
CA GLY A 21 -8.08 -7.25 -17.54
C GLY A 21 -7.94 -6.02 -16.63
N VAL A 22 -8.71 -5.92 -15.53
CA VAL A 22 -8.67 -4.75 -14.64
C VAL A 22 -8.14 -5.14 -13.27
N ILE A 23 -7.30 -4.28 -12.68
CA ILE A 23 -6.78 -4.44 -11.31
C ILE A 23 -7.88 -4.13 -10.28
N TRP A 24 -8.21 -5.12 -9.44
CA TRP A 24 -9.13 -5.02 -8.31
C TRP A 24 -8.44 -4.71 -6.99
N LYS A 25 -7.23 -5.22 -6.78
CA LYS A 25 -6.40 -4.97 -5.58
C LYS A 25 -4.95 -4.92 -6.01
N ALA A 26 -4.19 -3.94 -5.54
CA ALA A 26 -2.75 -3.87 -5.75
C ALA A 26 -2.01 -3.81 -4.43
N ARG A 27 -0.91 -4.55 -4.32
CA ARG A 27 -0.09 -4.63 -3.11
C ARG A 27 1.38 -4.55 -3.50
N ILE A 28 2.11 -3.78 -2.71
CA ILE A 28 3.55 -3.64 -2.77
C ILE A 28 4.12 -4.11 -1.44
N GLU A 29 5.22 -4.86 -1.50
CA GLU A 29 6.03 -5.18 -0.34
C GLU A 29 7.48 -4.78 -0.63
N LEU A 30 7.98 -3.82 0.14
CA LEU A 30 9.33 -3.29 -0.01
C LEU A 30 10.32 -4.11 0.82
N SER A 31 11.49 -4.36 0.24
CA SER A 31 12.61 -4.96 0.98
C SER A 31 12.99 -4.10 2.19
N GLY A 32 13.35 -4.75 3.31
CA GLY A 32 13.76 -4.04 4.53
C GLY A 32 12.62 -3.44 5.37
N THR A 33 11.35 -3.60 4.97
CA THR A 33 10.20 -3.17 5.77
C THR A 33 9.77 -4.27 6.76
N ARG A 34 10.53 -4.39 7.85
CA ARG A 34 10.24 -5.32 8.97
C ARG A 34 9.96 -4.53 10.26
N PRO A 35 9.18 -5.10 11.19
CA PRO A 35 8.50 -6.39 11.12
C PRO A 35 7.15 -6.32 10.38
N GLN A 36 6.69 -7.45 9.84
CA GLN A 36 5.40 -7.54 9.12
C GLN A 36 4.24 -7.86 10.05
N VAL A 37 3.00 -7.50 9.66
CA VAL A 37 1.82 -7.95 10.42
C VAL A 37 1.73 -9.47 10.41
N GLY A 38 1.56 -10.03 11.61
CA GLY A 38 1.58 -11.47 11.87
C GLY A 38 2.90 -11.96 12.45
N ALA A 39 3.98 -11.17 12.35
CA ALA A 39 5.27 -11.51 12.95
C ALA A 39 5.13 -11.69 14.47
N ILE A 40 5.78 -12.73 14.99
CA ILE A 40 5.96 -12.94 16.43
C ILE A 40 7.42 -12.64 16.73
N CYS A 41 7.67 -11.62 17.53
CA CYS A 41 9.00 -11.15 17.88
C CYS A 41 9.22 -11.31 19.39
N THR A 42 10.44 -11.68 19.78
CA THR A 42 10.92 -11.41 21.13
C THR A 42 11.29 -9.93 21.24
N ALA A 43 10.95 -9.34 22.38
CA ALA A 43 11.13 -7.92 22.63
C ALA A 43 11.43 -7.65 24.10
N ARG A 44 11.83 -6.41 24.38
CA ARG A 44 12.01 -5.87 25.73
C ARG A 44 11.18 -4.62 25.91
N LEU A 45 10.43 -4.51 27.01
CA LEU A 45 9.70 -3.28 27.35
C LEU A 45 10.68 -2.17 27.73
N THR A 46 10.84 -1.17 26.88
CA THR A 46 11.82 -0.08 27.10
C THR A 46 11.20 1.16 27.71
N ASP A 47 9.92 1.44 27.44
CA ASP A 47 9.18 2.51 28.08
C ASP A 47 7.77 2.02 28.44
N LYS A 48 7.52 1.87 29.75
CA LYS A 48 6.23 1.40 30.26
C LYS A 48 5.11 2.42 30.11
N SER A 49 5.42 3.72 30.07
CA SER A 49 4.41 4.78 29.97
C SER A 49 3.78 4.86 28.59
N THR A 50 4.58 4.62 27.55
CA THR A 50 4.14 4.62 26.15
C THR A 50 3.85 3.22 25.60
N GLY A 51 4.23 2.17 26.33
CA GLY A 51 4.17 0.79 25.86
C GLY A 51 5.23 0.45 24.80
N LYS A 52 6.29 1.26 24.69
CA LYS A 52 7.34 1.05 23.70
C LYS A 52 8.19 -0.17 24.03
N VAL A 53 8.36 -1.03 23.03
CA VAL A 53 9.21 -2.22 23.10
C VAL A 53 10.30 -2.14 22.05
N THR A 54 11.51 -2.61 22.39
CA THR A 54 12.60 -2.82 21.43
C THR A 54 12.60 -4.29 21.02
N LEU A 55 12.62 -4.56 19.73
CA LEU A 55 12.59 -5.92 19.18
C LEU A 55 14.02 -6.47 19.09
N ASP A 56 14.21 -7.76 19.42
CA ASP A 56 15.55 -8.37 19.39
C ASP A 56 16.15 -8.42 17.97
N GLN A 57 15.29 -8.47 16.96
CA GLN A 57 15.66 -8.43 15.54
C GLN A 57 15.99 -7.01 15.03
N GLY A 58 15.91 -6.01 15.91
CA GLY A 58 16.09 -4.59 15.59
C GLY A 58 14.77 -3.83 15.43
N GLY A 59 14.85 -2.52 15.66
CA GLY A 59 13.69 -1.62 15.60
C GLY A 59 12.85 -1.56 16.89
N GLU A 60 11.82 -0.74 16.84
CA GLU A 60 10.90 -0.49 17.96
C GLU A 60 9.45 -0.72 17.54
N ALA A 61 8.60 -1.08 18.49
CA ALA A 61 7.15 -1.18 18.31
C ALA A 61 6.41 -0.61 19.54
N LEU A 62 5.12 -0.32 19.39
CA LEU A 62 4.22 0.05 20.48
C LEU A 62 3.35 -1.15 20.84
N CYS A 63 3.52 -1.70 22.03
CA CYS A 63 2.73 -2.81 22.56
C CYS A 63 1.55 -2.29 23.37
N ASP A 64 0.33 -2.58 22.92
CA ASP A 64 -0.90 -2.15 23.58
C ASP A 64 -2.02 -3.19 23.37
N PRO A 65 -2.57 -3.80 24.44
CA PRO A 65 -2.27 -3.54 25.86
C PRO A 65 -0.95 -4.18 26.31
N LEU A 66 -0.34 -3.67 27.39
CA LEU A 66 0.79 -4.34 28.05
C LEU A 66 0.32 -5.54 28.91
N PRO A 67 1.13 -6.60 29.04
CA PRO A 67 0.84 -7.68 29.99
C PRO A 67 0.71 -7.16 31.42
N LYS A 68 -0.27 -7.68 32.18
CA LYS A 68 -0.47 -7.29 33.58
C LYS A 68 0.80 -7.57 34.40
N GLY A 69 1.22 -6.59 35.21
CA GLY A 69 2.36 -6.73 36.12
C GLY A 69 3.75 -6.63 35.46
N ILE A 70 3.84 -6.43 34.14
CA ILE A 70 5.15 -6.29 33.48
C ILE A 70 5.93 -5.08 34.01
N THR A 71 7.23 -5.27 34.24
CA THR A 71 8.16 -4.22 34.67
C THR A 71 8.94 -3.69 33.47
N GLN A 72 9.40 -2.44 33.58
CA GLN A 72 10.29 -1.88 32.56
C GLN A 72 11.59 -2.70 32.53
N GLY A 73 12.09 -2.97 31.32
CA GLY A 73 13.23 -3.83 31.06
C GLY A 73 12.89 -5.33 30.96
N ALA A 74 11.66 -5.75 31.28
CA ALA A 74 11.27 -7.16 31.21
C ALA A 74 11.16 -7.65 29.74
N PRO A 75 11.56 -8.91 29.47
CA PRO A 75 11.34 -9.53 28.17
C PRO A 75 9.88 -9.93 27.99
N LEU A 76 9.42 -9.90 26.74
CA LEU A 76 8.09 -10.38 26.34
C LEU A 76 8.09 -10.84 24.88
N LYS A 77 7.16 -11.72 24.52
CA LYS A 77 6.84 -11.99 23.11
C LYS A 77 5.68 -11.10 22.68
N VAL A 78 5.79 -10.53 21.49
CA VAL A 78 4.75 -9.67 20.90
C VAL A 78 4.39 -10.14 19.50
N LYS A 79 3.11 -9.98 19.14
CA LYS A 79 2.60 -10.16 17.79
C LYS A 79 2.39 -8.80 17.15
N ILE A 80 2.96 -8.58 15.96
CA ILE A 80 2.72 -7.36 15.18
C ILE A 80 1.33 -7.42 14.56
N VAL A 81 0.52 -6.38 14.83
CA VAL A 81 -0.86 -6.26 14.36
C VAL A 81 -1.08 -5.09 13.40
N ARG A 82 -0.12 -4.16 13.34
CA ARG A 82 -0.01 -3.09 12.34
C ARG A 82 1.46 -2.83 12.06
N GLU A 83 1.83 -2.80 10.79
CA GLU A 83 3.17 -2.42 10.32
C GLU A 83 3.48 -0.95 10.64
N ALA A 84 4.76 -0.58 10.49
CA ALA A 84 5.14 0.82 10.49
C ALA A 84 4.36 1.55 9.39
N ILE A 85 3.87 2.74 9.72
CA ILE A 85 3.19 3.60 8.76
C ILE A 85 4.09 4.82 8.53
N PRO A 86 4.52 5.07 7.28
CA PRO A 86 5.28 6.28 6.97
C PRO A 86 4.36 7.49 7.12
N GLU A 87 4.86 8.54 7.74
CA GLU A 87 4.19 9.84 7.83
C GLU A 87 5.26 10.93 7.70
N PRO A 88 4.94 12.09 7.09
CA PRO A 88 5.85 13.23 7.06
C PRO A 88 6.34 13.59 8.47
N GLY A 89 7.66 13.70 8.64
CA GLY A 89 8.29 14.00 9.92
C GLY A 89 8.55 12.78 10.79
N ARG A 90 7.51 12.12 11.33
CA ARG A 90 7.66 10.98 12.24
C ARG A 90 6.75 9.83 11.87
N ALA A 91 7.34 8.74 11.37
CA ALA A 91 6.62 7.50 11.11
C ALA A 91 5.93 6.97 12.39
N LYS A 92 4.71 6.44 12.23
CA LYS A 92 4.05 5.69 13.31
C LYS A 92 4.72 4.32 13.41
N LEU A 93 5.30 4.05 14.58
CA LEU A 93 5.87 2.76 14.91
C LEU A 93 4.87 1.61 14.66
N PRO A 94 5.35 0.39 14.35
CA PRO A 94 4.53 -0.80 14.34
C PRO A 94 3.71 -0.93 15.63
N LYS A 95 2.46 -1.39 15.53
CA LYS A 95 1.64 -1.75 16.69
C LYS A 95 1.76 -3.24 16.94
N ALA A 96 2.00 -3.61 18.19
CA ALA A 96 2.07 -4.97 18.66
C ALA A 96 1.07 -5.23 19.79
N VAL A 97 0.78 -6.50 20.02
CA VAL A 97 0.03 -7.01 21.17
C VAL A 97 0.83 -8.14 21.83
N PRO A 98 0.61 -8.47 23.11
CA PRO A 98 1.25 -9.62 23.74
C PRO A 98 0.95 -10.91 22.97
N ALA A 99 1.97 -11.73 22.77
CA ALA A 99 1.83 -13.07 22.22
C ALA A 99 1.99 -14.13 23.33
N PRO A 100 1.38 -15.31 23.17
CA PRO A 100 1.61 -16.42 24.09
C PRO A 100 3.09 -16.80 24.19
N ALA A 101 3.51 -17.30 25.35
CA ALA A 101 4.92 -17.61 25.62
C ALA A 101 5.47 -18.72 24.70
N GLU A 102 4.61 -19.64 24.31
CA GLU A 102 4.85 -20.80 23.45
C GLU A 102 4.77 -20.45 21.95
N ALA A 103 4.27 -19.27 21.58
CA ALA A 103 4.16 -18.88 20.17
C ALA A 103 5.54 -18.88 19.49
N PRO A 104 5.69 -19.52 18.32
CA PRO A 104 6.97 -19.57 17.61
C PRO A 104 7.32 -18.19 17.09
N VAL A 105 8.59 -17.80 17.25
CA VAL A 105 9.13 -16.55 16.67
C VAL A 105 9.18 -16.72 15.15
N GLY A 106 8.81 -15.67 14.43
CA GLY A 106 8.83 -15.69 12.97
C GLY A 106 8.43 -14.35 12.36
N ASP A 107 8.81 -14.18 11.11
CA ASP A 107 8.76 -12.86 10.45
C ASP A 107 7.37 -12.45 9.93
N GLY A 108 6.38 -13.33 10.10
CA GLY A 108 5.04 -13.17 9.55
C GLY A 108 4.95 -13.56 8.06
N PRO A 109 3.73 -13.61 7.50
CA PRO A 109 3.53 -13.95 6.10
C PRO A 109 3.94 -12.80 5.18
N ASP A 110 4.87 -13.07 4.26
CA ASP A 110 5.28 -12.16 3.19
C ASP A 110 4.16 -11.95 2.15
N LEU A 111 4.40 -11.11 1.14
CA LEU A 111 3.35 -10.78 0.16
C LEU A 111 2.82 -12.01 -0.57
N LEU A 112 3.72 -12.90 -1.00
CA LEU A 112 3.34 -14.10 -1.72
C LEU A 112 2.51 -15.04 -0.83
N ALA A 113 2.94 -15.26 0.41
CA ALA A 113 2.20 -16.06 1.38
C ALA A 113 0.80 -15.48 1.65
N ARG A 114 0.69 -14.15 1.77
CA ARG A 114 -0.60 -13.47 2.01
C ARG A 114 -1.58 -13.62 0.85
N ILE A 115 -1.14 -13.47 -0.39
CA ILE A 115 -2.04 -13.61 -1.55
C ILE A 115 -2.35 -15.09 -1.84
N THR A 116 -1.42 -16.01 -1.56
CA THR A 116 -1.64 -17.45 -1.70
C THR A 116 -2.67 -17.97 -0.71
N ALA A 117 -2.76 -17.36 0.48
CA ALA A 117 -3.79 -17.68 1.47
C ALA A 117 -5.19 -17.12 1.14
N SER A 118 -5.36 -16.43 0.01
CA SER A 118 -6.67 -15.93 -0.45
C SER A 118 -7.40 -16.95 -1.32
N ASP A 119 -8.69 -16.73 -1.58
CA ASP A 119 -9.53 -17.61 -2.40
C ASP A 119 -9.30 -17.47 -3.92
N HIS A 120 -8.19 -16.85 -4.34
CA HIS A 120 -7.86 -16.61 -5.73
C HIS A 120 -6.54 -17.29 -6.12
N PRO A 121 -6.47 -17.90 -7.32
CA PRO A 121 -5.22 -18.50 -7.80
C PRO A 121 -4.13 -17.43 -7.95
N VAL A 122 -2.87 -17.85 -7.80
CA VAL A 122 -1.70 -16.98 -7.94
C VAL A 122 -0.87 -17.43 -9.14
N ARG A 123 -0.63 -16.50 -10.07
CA ARG A 123 0.31 -16.64 -11.18
C ARG A 123 1.61 -15.91 -10.84
N LEU A 124 2.69 -16.66 -10.76
CA LEU A 124 4.04 -16.13 -10.58
C LEU A 124 4.57 -15.62 -11.93
N LEU A 125 4.91 -14.34 -11.99
CA LEU A 125 5.46 -13.70 -13.17
C LEU A 125 6.98 -13.83 -13.22
N ARG A 126 7.51 -14.01 -14.43
CA ARG A 126 8.96 -14.10 -14.69
C ARG A 126 9.48 -12.77 -15.23
N PRO A 127 10.71 -12.35 -14.87
CA PRO A 127 11.25 -11.05 -15.33
C PRO A 127 11.29 -10.85 -16.86
N HIS A 128 11.42 -11.92 -17.64
CA HIS A 128 11.60 -11.87 -19.09
C HIS A 128 10.35 -12.18 -19.92
N GLU A 129 9.20 -12.36 -19.27
CA GLU A 129 7.94 -12.54 -20.01
C GLU A 129 7.23 -11.20 -20.25
N ALA A 130 6.14 -11.21 -21.02
CA ALA A 130 5.33 -10.02 -21.24
C ALA A 130 4.83 -9.44 -19.90
N ASP A 131 4.80 -8.12 -19.80
CA ASP A 131 4.43 -7.43 -18.57
C ASP A 131 2.92 -7.45 -18.34
N ALA A 132 2.42 -8.54 -17.77
CA ALA A 132 1.00 -8.70 -17.52
C ALA A 132 0.45 -7.76 -16.42
N LEU A 133 1.33 -7.23 -15.55
CA LEU A 133 0.92 -6.19 -14.61
C LEU A 133 0.66 -4.88 -15.37
N GLU A 134 1.57 -4.52 -16.28
CA GLU A 134 1.39 -3.34 -17.13
C GLU A 134 0.21 -3.48 -18.08
N GLU A 135 0.00 -4.64 -18.69
CA GLU A 135 -1.19 -4.91 -19.52
C GLU A 135 -2.50 -4.69 -18.75
N ALA A 136 -2.49 -4.92 -17.42
CA ALA A 136 -3.64 -4.69 -16.55
C ALA A 136 -3.76 -3.24 -16.02
N GLY A 137 -2.82 -2.35 -16.40
CA GLY A 137 -2.80 -0.93 -16.03
C GLY A 137 -2.02 -0.61 -14.76
N TRP A 138 -0.86 -1.25 -14.54
CA TRP A 138 -0.04 -1.03 -13.33
C TRP A 138 0.52 0.39 -13.26
N SER A 139 1.04 0.95 -14.35
CA SER A 139 1.57 2.32 -14.35
C SER A 139 0.47 3.35 -14.10
N GLU A 140 -0.67 3.22 -14.76
CA GLU A 140 -1.85 4.09 -14.54
C GLU A 140 -2.34 4.01 -13.10
N LEU A 141 -2.36 2.81 -12.51
CA LEU A 141 -2.67 2.62 -11.10
C LEU A 141 -1.70 3.39 -10.18
N LEU A 142 -0.39 3.33 -10.45
CA LEU A 142 0.60 4.05 -9.65
C LEU A 142 0.44 5.57 -9.81
N ASP A 143 0.16 6.03 -11.03
CA ASP A 143 -0.09 7.44 -11.33
C ASP A 143 -1.31 7.94 -10.57
N GLU A 144 -2.44 7.25 -10.63
CA GLU A 144 -3.65 7.59 -9.86
C GLU A 144 -3.43 7.53 -8.35
N ALA A 145 -2.63 6.56 -7.87
CA ALA A 145 -2.29 6.46 -6.45
C ALA A 145 -1.40 7.61 -5.97
N TYR A 146 -0.52 8.11 -6.85
CA TYR A 146 0.41 9.19 -6.54
C TYR A 146 -0.23 10.57 -6.70
N SER A 147 -0.94 10.82 -7.80
CA SER A 147 -1.61 12.09 -8.10
C SER A 147 -2.87 12.30 -7.26
N GLY A 148 -3.56 11.19 -6.95
CA GLY A 148 -4.88 11.22 -6.32
C GLY A 148 -6.03 11.51 -7.28
N GLU A 149 -5.76 11.70 -8.58
CA GLU A 149 -6.80 11.92 -9.59
C GLU A 149 -7.30 10.57 -10.12
N ILE A 150 -8.59 10.26 -9.88
CA ILE A 150 -9.17 8.96 -10.23
C ILE A 150 -10.44 9.19 -11.05
N ALA A 151 -10.38 8.91 -12.34
CA ALA A 151 -11.54 9.09 -13.21
C ALA A 151 -12.58 7.98 -13.00
N PHE A 152 -13.86 8.33 -13.11
CA PHE A 152 -14.96 7.37 -13.18
C PHE A 152 -16.06 7.88 -14.13
N PRO A 153 -16.99 7.03 -14.61
CA PRO A 153 -18.05 7.48 -15.50
C PRO A 153 -18.87 8.62 -14.89
N GLY A 154 -18.80 9.81 -15.50
CA GLY A 154 -19.53 11.00 -15.07
C GLY A 154 -18.79 11.95 -14.13
N GLY A 155 -17.57 11.62 -13.67
CA GLY A 155 -16.82 12.46 -12.74
C GLY A 155 -15.39 12.00 -12.47
N ALA A 156 -14.77 12.60 -11.46
CA ALA A 156 -13.47 12.20 -10.95
C ALA A 156 -13.44 12.33 -9.43
N LEU A 157 -12.60 11.51 -8.79
CA LEU A 157 -12.25 11.68 -7.38
C LEU A 157 -10.93 12.42 -7.29
N ARG A 158 -10.82 13.30 -6.30
CA ARG A 158 -9.54 13.83 -5.81
C ARG A 158 -9.24 13.23 -4.46
N MET A 159 -8.30 12.30 -4.43
CA MET A 159 -7.82 11.63 -3.24
C MET A 159 -6.63 12.37 -2.62
N SER A 160 -6.64 12.56 -1.32
CA SER A 160 -5.53 13.17 -0.58
C SER A 160 -5.24 12.41 0.71
N PRO A 161 -4.10 11.70 0.80
CA PRO A 161 -3.62 11.16 2.07
C PRO A 161 -3.19 12.31 3.00
N THR A 162 -3.79 12.39 4.18
CA THR A 162 -3.40 13.35 5.23
C THR A 162 -2.92 12.62 6.48
N PRO A 163 -2.25 13.29 7.44
CA PRO A 163 -1.80 12.65 8.68
C PRO A 163 -2.94 12.00 9.51
N ALA A 164 -4.16 12.54 9.41
CA ALA A 164 -5.31 12.09 10.20
C ALA A 164 -6.19 11.07 9.44
N MET A 165 -6.42 11.29 8.15
CA MET A 165 -7.31 10.48 7.32
C MET A 165 -6.98 10.61 5.82
N THR A 166 -7.45 9.66 5.02
CA THR A 166 -7.49 9.86 3.56
C THR A 166 -8.79 10.56 3.20
N LEU A 167 -8.71 11.65 2.45
CA LEU A 167 -9.87 12.40 1.97
C LEU A 167 -10.14 12.07 0.49
N PHE A 168 -11.42 12.00 0.14
CA PHE A 168 -11.91 11.97 -1.23
C PHE A 168 -12.86 13.15 -1.45
N ASP A 169 -12.58 13.97 -2.45
CA ASP A 169 -13.48 14.99 -2.99
C ASP A 169 -14.05 14.51 -4.33
N VAL A 170 -15.29 14.90 -4.64
CA VAL A 170 -16.07 14.39 -5.79
C VAL A 170 -16.35 15.53 -6.76
N ASP A 171 -15.71 15.46 -7.93
CA ASP A 171 -15.94 16.37 -9.04
C ASP A 171 -16.84 15.72 -10.11
N GLY A 172 -17.76 16.50 -10.68
CA GLY A 172 -18.55 16.08 -11.85
C GLY A 172 -19.57 17.13 -12.27
N SER A 173 -20.03 17.04 -13.52
CA SER A 173 -20.96 18.01 -14.12
C SER A 173 -22.39 17.49 -14.32
N GLY A 174 -22.64 16.22 -13.98
CA GLY A 174 -23.94 15.58 -14.11
C GLY A 174 -24.91 15.87 -12.95
N PRO A 175 -26.13 15.32 -12.98
CA PRO A 175 -27.06 15.40 -11.86
C PRO A 175 -26.45 14.84 -10.56
N LEU A 176 -26.62 15.56 -9.45
CA LEU A 176 -25.88 15.33 -8.20
C LEU A 176 -26.09 13.94 -7.60
N GLU A 177 -27.32 13.43 -7.59
CA GLU A 177 -27.63 12.13 -6.98
C GLU A 177 -27.00 10.95 -7.76
N PRO A 178 -27.18 10.82 -9.09
CA PRO A 178 -26.44 9.85 -9.89
C PRO A 178 -24.92 9.99 -9.78
N LEU A 179 -24.39 11.22 -9.75
CA LEU A 179 -22.96 11.48 -9.57
C LEU A 179 -22.46 10.95 -8.22
N ALA A 180 -23.17 11.23 -7.13
CA ALA A 180 -22.79 10.78 -5.79
C ALA A 180 -22.84 9.26 -5.64
N ILE A 181 -23.80 8.58 -6.27
CA ILE A 181 -23.87 7.11 -6.29
C ILE A 181 -22.70 6.51 -7.09
N ALA A 182 -22.40 7.08 -8.27
CA ALA A 182 -21.24 6.64 -9.06
C ALA A 182 -19.92 6.87 -8.31
N ALA A 183 -19.79 8.01 -7.64
CA ALA A 183 -18.65 8.34 -6.79
C ALA A 183 -18.52 7.37 -5.60
N ALA A 184 -19.63 6.95 -4.97
CA ALA A 184 -19.60 5.96 -3.89
C ALA A 184 -18.97 4.64 -4.36
N HIS A 185 -19.36 4.14 -5.54
CA HIS A 185 -18.74 2.95 -6.13
C HIS A 185 -17.25 3.18 -6.46
N ALA A 186 -16.90 4.35 -7.00
CA ALA A 186 -15.52 4.69 -7.33
C ALA A 186 -14.64 4.80 -6.07
N VAL A 187 -15.15 5.35 -4.96
CA VAL A 187 -14.47 5.41 -3.66
C VAL A 187 -14.23 4.02 -3.12
N ALA A 188 -15.27 3.18 -3.06
CA ALA A 188 -15.14 1.79 -2.60
C ALA A 188 -14.10 1.02 -3.43
N ARG A 189 -14.10 1.26 -4.76
CA ARG A 189 -13.10 0.73 -5.69
C ARG A 189 -11.69 1.21 -5.34
N ALA A 190 -11.49 2.51 -5.17
CA ALA A 190 -10.19 3.09 -4.84
C ALA A 190 -9.66 2.56 -3.50
N ILE A 191 -10.52 2.45 -2.47
CA ILE A 191 -10.16 1.92 -1.15
C ILE A 191 -9.59 0.49 -1.26
N GLU A 192 -10.28 -0.42 -1.95
CA GLU A 192 -9.80 -1.79 -2.11
C GLU A 192 -8.56 -1.88 -3.00
N ARG A 193 -8.58 -1.14 -4.11
CA ARG A 193 -7.53 -1.14 -5.13
C ARG A 193 -6.19 -0.68 -4.55
N PHE A 194 -6.20 0.42 -3.80
CA PHE A 194 -5.02 1.01 -3.19
C PHE A 194 -4.72 0.49 -1.77
N GLY A 195 -5.61 -0.32 -1.19
CA GLY A 195 -5.43 -0.86 0.17
C GLY A 195 -5.53 0.20 1.26
N ILE A 196 -6.42 1.17 1.07
CA ILE A 196 -6.62 2.27 2.03
C ILE A 196 -7.34 1.74 3.26
N GLY A 197 -6.88 2.18 4.43
CA GLY A 197 -7.50 1.86 5.70
C GLY A 197 -7.24 2.97 6.72
N GLY A 198 -7.85 2.85 7.89
CA GLY A 198 -7.84 3.87 8.92
C GLY A 198 -9.08 4.73 8.80
N SER A 199 -8.93 6.01 9.11
CA SER A 199 -9.99 6.99 8.96
C SER A 199 -10.01 7.51 7.52
N ILE A 200 -11.17 7.53 6.89
CA ILE A 200 -11.37 7.95 5.51
C ILE A 200 -12.56 8.91 5.48
N GLY A 201 -12.41 10.09 4.90
CA GLY A 201 -13.48 11.07 4.72
C GLY A 201 -13.83 11.20 3.24
N ILE A 202 -15.13 11.30 2.94
CA ILE A 202 -15.61 11.54 1.58
C ILE A 202 -16.53 12.76 1.61
N ASP A 203 -16.23 13.73 0.76
CA ASP A 203 -17.04 14.91 0.53
C ASP A 203 -17.87 14.71 -0.74
N PHE A 204 -19.11 14.27 -0.58
CA PHE A 204 -20.05 14.17 -1.70
C PHE A 204 -20.70 15.53 -1.97
N PRO A 205 -21.22 15.77 -3.20
CA PRO A 205 -22.02 16.95 -3.47
C PRO A 205 -23.21 17.04 -2.49
N THR A 206 -23.61 18.26 -2.13
CA THR A 206 -24.71 18.46 -1.17
C THR A 206 -26.04 17.96 -1.74
N LEU A 207 -26.55 16.86 -1.19
CA LEU A 207 -27.84 16.27 -1.55
C LEU A 207 -28.97 16.79 -0.64
N SER A 208 -30.03 17.33 -1.24
CA SER A 208 -31.15 17.94 -0.51
C SER A 208 -32.01 16.92 0.26
N SER A 209 -32.27 15.76 -0.34
CA SER A 209 -33.16 14.76 0.24
C SER A 209 -32.42 13.77 1.15
N LYS A 210 -33.09 13.34 2.24
CA LYS A 210 -32.59 12.27 3.11
C LYS A 210 -32.51 10.93 2.35
N GLY A 211 -33.44 10.69 1.42
CA GLY A 211 -33.46 9.49 0.58
C GLY A 211 -32.20 9.35 -0.27
N ALA A 212 -31.81 10.42 -0.97
CA ALA A 212 -30.61 10.44 -1.80
C ALA A 212 -29.33 10.21 -0.96
N ARG A 213 -29.24 10.86 0.21
CA ARG A 213 -28.13 10.65 1.16
C ARG A 213 -28.02 9.21 1.65
N ASN A 214 -29.16 8.55 1.91
CA ASN A 214 -29.18 7.14 2.29
C ASN A 214 -28.75 6.23 1.14
N ALA A 215 -29.22 6.50 -0.09
CA ALA A 215 -28.86 5.72 -1.28
C ALA A 215 -27.35 5.72 -1.55
N VAL A 216 -26.68 6.87 -1.36
CA VAL A 216 -25.20 6.96 -1.44
C VAL A 216 -24.52 6.08 -0.38
N ALA A 217 -25.06 6.09 0.84
CA ALA A 217 -24.50 5.29 1.93
C ALA A 217 -24.70 3.78 1.70
N GLU A 218 -25.85 3.38 1.16
CA GLU A 218 -26.13 2.01 0.74
C GLU A 218 -25.25 1.56 -0.44
N ALA A 219 -24.94 2.46 -1.37
CA ALA A 219 -23.99 2.19 -2.47
C ALA A 219 -22.57 1.90 -1.96
N ILE A 220 -22.11 2.63 -0.91
CA ILE A 220 -20.86 2.29 -0.21
C ILE A 220 -20.94 0.89 0.42
N ASP A 221 -22.02 0.59 1.13
CA ASP A 221 -22.18 -0.70 1.82
C ASP A 221 -22.22 -1.89 0.86
N ALA A 222 -22.82 -1.71 -0.31
CA ALA A 222 -22.87 -2.74 -1.34
C ALA A 222 -21.51 -2.94 -2.03
N ALA A 223 -20.73 -1.87 -2.22
CA ALA A 223 -19.50 -1.90 -3.01
C ALA A 223 -18.23 -2.18 -2.18
N LEU A 224 -18.19 -1.76 -0.91
CA LEU A 224 -17.01 -1.90 -0.05
C LEU A 224 -17.11 -3.16 0.83
N PRO A 225 -16.17 -4.11 0.77
CA PRO A 225 -16.22 -5.29 1.62
C PRO A 225 -15.96 -4.98 3.11
N GLN A 226 -16.83 -5.51 3.97
CA GLN A 226 -16.66 -5.55 5.44
C GLN A 226 -15.33 -6.25 5.84
N PRO A 227 -14.73 -5.93 7.00
CA PRO A 227 -15.24 -5.03 8.03
C PRO A 227 -14.93 -3.55 7.77
N PHE A 228 -15.90 -2.67 8.00
CA PHE A 228 -15.74 -1.23 8.19
C PHE A 228 -16.94 -0.65 8.95
N GLU A 229 -16.74 0.49 9.59
CA GLU A 229 -17.81 1.31 10.15
C GLU A 229 -17.93 2.59 9.34
N ARG A 230 -19.13 3.16 9.25
CA ARG A 230 -19.33 4.46 8.62
C ARG A 230 -20.38 5.30 9.33
N THR A 231 -20.29 6.61 9.18
CA THR A 231 -21.37 7.53 9.52
C THR A 231 -22.47 7.50 8.45
N ALA A 232 -23.59 8.16 8.73
CA ALA A 232 -24.49 8.60 7.66
C ALA A 232 -23.83 9.74 6.86
N VAL A 233 -24.31 9.98 5.63
CA VAL A 233 -24.01 11.22 4.90
C VAL A 233 -24.70 12.38 5.62
N ASN A 234 -23.92 13.34 6.11
CA ASN A 234 -24.47 14.47 6.86
C ASN A 234 -25.14 15.51 5.94
N GLY A 235 -25.71 16.57 6.52
CA GLY A 235 -26.41 17.63 5.76
C GLY A 235 -25.51 18.45 4.82
N PHE A 236 -24.19 18.34 4.97
CA PHE A 236 -23.20 19.02 4.13
C PHE A 236 -22.62 18.11 3.03
N GLY A 237 -22.94 16.81 3.03
CA GLY A 237 -22.44 15.84 2.04
C GLY A 237 -21.30 14.96 2.54
N PHE A 238 -20.81 15.17 3.77
CA PHE A 238 -19.67 14.42 4.28
C PHE A 238 -20.07 13.06 4.88
N LEU A 239 -19.27 12.04 4.59
CA LEU A 239 -19.35 10.70 5.16
C LEU A 239 -17.96 10.25 5.63
N GLN A 240 -17.87 9.69 6.83
CA GLN A 240 -16.65 9.10 7.35
C GLN A 240 -16.74 7.58 7.34
N ILE A 241 -15.68 6.91 6.89
CA ILE A 241 -15.46 5.47 7.00
C ILE A 241 -14.28 5.23 7.95
N VAL A 242 -14.41 4.23 8.82
CA VAL A 242 -13.32 3.71 9.65
C VAL A 242 -13.11 2.25 9.30
N ARG A 243 -11.92 1.93 8.81
CA ARG A 243 -11.52 0.57 8.45
C ARG A 243 -10.22 0.18 9.13
N ARG A 244 -10.06 -1.11 9.43
CA ARG A 244 -8.82 -1.60 10.04
C ARG A 244 -7.62 -1.29 9.13
N ARG A 245 -6.63 -0.61 9.69
CA ARG A 245 -5.36 -0.30 9.03
C ARG A 245 -4.25 -1.17 9.56
N THR A 246 -3.83 -2.15 8.77
CA THR A 246 -2.75 -3.08 9.16
C THR A 246 -1.41 -2.72 8.54
N ARG A 247 -1.39 -2.03 7.40
CA ARG A 247 -0.20 -1.75 6.58
C ARG A 247 -0.30 -0.38 5.91
N PRO A 248 0.80 0.20 5.42
CA PRO A 248 0.74 1.37 4.54
C PRO A 248 -0.09 1.06 3.30
N SER A 249 -0.90 2.03 2.88
CA SER A 249 -1.59 1.97 1.59
C SER A 249 -0.62 2.31 0.46
N LEU A 250 -1.01 2.02 -0.78
CA LEU A 250 -0.18 2.29 -1.95
C LEU A 250 0.21 3.79 -2.07
N PRO A 251 -0.72 4.77 -1.95
CA PRO A 251 -0.37 6.19 -1.96
C PRO A 251 0.66 6.57 -0.90
N GLU A 252 0.53 6.01 0.30
CA GLU A 252 1.43 6.30 1.42
C GLU A 252 2.83 5.74 1.18
N LEU A 253 2.96 4.57 0.55
CA LEU A 253 4.25 4.02 0.14
C LEU A 253 4.92 4.89 -0.93
N LEU A 254 4.15 5.36 -1.91
CA LEU A 254 4.66 6.20 -2.99
C LEU A 254 5.10 7.58 -2.50
N HIS A 255 4.30 8.22 -1.63
CA HIS A 255 4.64 9.52 -1.04
C HIS A 255 5.77 9.45 -0.01
N ALA A 256 5.97 8.31 0.65
CA ALA A 256 7.03 8.13 1.65
C ALA A 256 8.45 8.14 1.04
N ASP A 257 8.60 7.55 -0.15
CA ASP A 257 9.87 7.51 -0.87
C ASP A 257 9.64 7.59 -2.40
N PRO A 258 9.29 8.79 -2.93
CA PRO A 258 8.99 8.94 -4.35
C PRO A 258 10.17 8.56 -5.25
N VAL A 259 11.40 8.89 -4.82
CA VAL A 259 12.63 8.54 -5.55
C VAL A 259 12.85 7.03 -5.54
N GLY A 260 12.65 6.36 -4.40
CA GLY A 260 12.73 4.91 -4.30
C GLY A 260 11.68 4.22 -5.17
N ALA A 261 10.44 4.70 -5.17
CA ALA A 261 9.37 4.18 -6.03
C ALA A 261 9.73 4.32 -7.52
N ALA A 262 10.14 5.51 -7.95
CA ALA A 262 10.59 5.75 -9.32
C ALA A 262 11.81 4.90 -9.69
N THR A 263 12.76 4.72 -8.77
CA THR A 263 13.93 3.86 -9.00
C THR A 263 13.53 2.40 -9.22
N ARG A 264 12.59 1.88 -8.43
CA ARG A 264 12.12 0.50 -8.60
C ARG A 264 11.33 0.31 -9.89
N ALA A 265 10.48 1.28 -10.26
CA ALA A 265 9.81 1.29 -11.56
C ALA A 265 10.82 1.32 -12.73
N GLU A 266 11.88 2.13 -12.62
CA GLU A 266 12.96 2.19 -13.60
C GLU A 266 13.68 0.85 -13.76
N LEU A 267 14.06 0.21 -12.65
CA LEU A 267 14.65 -1.13 -12.66
C LEU A 267 13.76 -2.14 -13.40
N ARG A 268 12.43 -2.05 -13.22
CA ARG A 268 11.48 -2.95 -13.92
C ARG A 268 11.38 -2.67 -15.40
N ARG A 269 11.39 -1.40 -15.80
CA ARG A 269 11.41 -1.03 -17.22
C ARG A 269 12.67 -1.59 -17.89
N LEU A 270 13.81 -1.51 -17.20
CA LEU A 270 15.09 -1.99 -17.70
C LEU A 270 15.14 -3.51 -17.83
N GLU A 271 14.62 -4.27 -16.86
CA GLU A 271 14.54 -5.74 -16.93
C GLU A 271 13.77 -6.27 -18.15
N ARG A 272 12.94 -5.42 -18.77
CA ARG A 272 12.06 -5.77 -19.89
C ARG A 272 12.50 -5.19 -21.24
N LEU A 273 13.68 -4.58 -21.31
CA LEU A 273 14.22 -4.13 -22.59
C LEU A 273 14.48 -5.34 -23.52
N PRO A 274 14.02 -5.28 -24.78
CA PRO A 274 14.32 -6.34 -25.74
C PRO A 274 15.82 -6.33 -26.09
N PRO A 275 16.43 -7.50 -26.35
CA PRO A 275 17.79 -7.56 -26.87
C PRO A 275 17.93 -6.86 -28.24
N PRO A 276 19.09 -6.23 -28.54
CA PRO A 276 20.27 -6.11 -27.69
C PRO A 276 20.08 -5.02 -26.62
N VAL A 277 20.31 -5.40 -25.36
CA VAL A 277 20.18 -4.50 -24.23
C VAL A 277 21.43 -3.60 -24.15
N PRO A 278 21.30 -2.25 -24.14
CA PRO A 278 22.44 -1.36 -23.98
C PRO A 278 23.12 -1.55 -22.63
N ALA A 279 24.46 -1.45 -22.59
CA ALA A 279 25.19 -1.50 -21.32
C ALA A 279 25.06 -0.21 -20.50
N THR A 280 24.67 0.90 -21.13
CA THR A 280 24.54 2.22 -20.50
C THR A 280 23.10 2.71 -20.57
N HIS A 281 22.55 3.11 -19.42
CA HIS A 281 21.19 3.61 -19.28
C HIS A 281 21.19 5.03 -18.72
N MET A 282 20.49 5.93 -19.42
CA MET A 282 20.27 7.29 -18.98
C MET A 282 19.13 7.34 -17.95
N VAL A 283 19.36 7.92 -16.77
CA VAL A 283 18.36 8.04 -15.70
C VAL A 283 18.42 9.43 -15.03
N ASP A 284 17.35 9.82 -14.34
CA ASP A 284 17.32 11.04 -13.52
C ASP A 284 18.41 11.00 -12.43
N SER A 285 19.02 12.16 -12.13
CA SER A 285 20.12 12.26 -11.16
C SER A 285 19.74 11.81 -9.74
N ARG A 286 18.47 11.85 -9.34
CA ARG A 286 17.99 11.30 -8.07
C ARG A 286 17.95 9.77 -8.11
N ILE A 287 17.55 9.18 -9.24
CA ILE A 287 17.57 7.73 -9.44
C ILE A 287 19.00 7.21 -9.46
N ALA A 288 19.92 7.85 -10.20
CA ALA A 288 21.33 7.48 -10.21
C ALA A 288 21.94 7.50 -8.80
N ARG A 289 21.67 8.55 -8.01
CA ARG A 289 22.12 8.65 -6.61
C ARG A 289 21.50 7.59 -5.71
N ARG A 290 20.25 7.18 -5.96
CA ARG A 290 19.62 6.08 -5.20
C ARG A 290 20.27 4.75 -5.52
N LEU A 291 20.46 4.44 -6.81
CA LEU A 291 21.10 3.21 -7.26
C LEU A 291 22.54 3.07 -6.74
N ALA A 292 23.29 4.17 -6.68
CA ALA A 292 24.64 4.18 -6.10
C ALA A 292 24.68 3.82 -4.60
N ARG A 293 23.55 3.97 -3.87
CA ARG A 293 23.43 3.56 -2.46
C ARG A 293 22.95 2.12 -2.31
N GLU A 294 22.55 1.47 -3.40
CA GLU A 294 21.95 0.14 -3.43
C GLU A 294 22.73 -0.76 -4.43
N PRO A 295 24.04 -1.03 -4.19
CA PRO A 295 24.86 -1.79 -5.14
C PRO A 295 24.26 -3.16 -5.47
N ASP A 296 23.69 -3.85 -4.48
CA ASP A 296 23.01 -5.14 -4.63
C ASP A 296 21.87 -5.10 -5.66
N TRP A 297 21.18 -3.96 -5.80
CA TRP A 297 20.10 -3.79 -6.79
C TRP A 297 20.67 -3.75 -8.20
N THR A 298 21.75 -2.99 -8.39
CA THR A 298 22.45 -2.86 -9.68
C THR A 298 23.10 -4.19 -10.09
N GLU A 299 23.73 -4.89 -9.16
CA GLU A 299 24.30 -6.22 -9.39
C GLU A 299 23.23 -7.26 -9.75
N THR A 300 22.10 -7.22 -9.05
CA THR A 300 20.97 -8.10 -9.36
C THR A 300 20.39 -7.80 -10.74
N LEU A 301 20.27 -6.52 -11.11
CA LEU A 301 19.82 -6.12 -12.44
C LEU A 301 20.78 -6.63 -13.53
N ALA A 302 22.08 -6.39 -13.38
CA ALA A 302 23.12 -6.83 -14.32
C ALA A 302 23.09 -8.35 -14.55
N ARG A 303 22.98 -9.12 -13.46
CA ARG A 303 22.85 -10.58 -13.53
C ARG A 303 21.59 -11.02 -14.27
N ARG A 304 20.45 -10.36 -14.04
CA ARG A 304 19.18 -10.69 -14.72
C ARG A 304 19.19 -10.30 -16.19
N MET A 305 19.82 -9.18 -16.55
CA MET A 305 19.94 -8.73 -17.95
C MET A 305 21.05 -9.47 -18.73
N GLY A 306 21.90 -10.24 -18.04
CA GLY A 306 22.96 -11.02 -18.67
C GLY A 306 24.14 -10.18 -19.16
N GLY A 307 24.37 -9.00 -18.57
CA GLY A 307 25.40 -8.06 -19.04
C GLY A 307 25.72 -6.95 -18.04
N ALA A 308 26.77 -6.18 -18.33
CA ALA A 308 27.13 -5.02 -17.55
C ALA A 308 26.05 -3.93 -17.66
N VAL A 309 25.74 -3.29 -16.54
CA VAL A 309 24.76 -2.19 -16.44
C VAL A 309 25.48 -0.99 -15.83
N GLN A 310 25.45 0.13 -16.55
CA GLN A 310 25.98 1.41 -16.10
C GLN A 310 24.88 2.47 -16.17
N PHE A 311 24.74 3.27 -15.13
CA PHE A 311 23.81 4.39 -15.10
C PHE A 311 24.55 5.71 -15.33
N VAL A 312 24.01 6.54 -16.22
CA VAL A 312 24.50 7.90 -16.50
C VAL A 312 23.35 8.89 -16.35
N THR A 313 23.68 10.14 -16.06
CA THR A 313 22.71 11.23 -15.93
C THR A 313 22.82 12.19 -17.11
N PRO A 314 21.74 12.90 -17.48
CA PRO A 314 21.83 13.99 -18.44
C PRO A 314 22.89 15.00 -17.98
N LYS A 315 23.59 15.63 -18.93
CA LYS A 315 24.41 16.80 -18.62
C LYS A 315 23.45 17.93 -18.20
N GLU A 316 23.73 18.55 -17.07
CA GLU A 316 23.01 19.72 -16.56
C GLU A 316 23.02 20.88 -17.56
#